data_AF-A0A1F7I2J3-F1
#
_entry.id   AF-A0A1F7I2J3-F1
#
_cell.length_a   1.000
_cell.length_b   1.000
_cell.length_c   1.000
_cell.angle_alpha   90.00
_cell.angle_beta   90.00
_cell.angle_gamma   90.00
#
_symmetry.space_group_name_H-M   'P 1'
#
loop_
_entity.id
_entity.type
_entity.pdbx_description
1 polymer ?
#
loop_
_entity_poly.entity_id
_entity_poly.type
_entity_poly.pdbx_seq_one_letter_code
_entity_poly.pdbx_strand_id
1 'polypeptide(L)'
;MDKEKDSSSEKGDGGFSEKELDLDIEIRAGEWQNLKKFKTYQKRSRQGKIIATYQAVSNRLNQLVALYYKFVSGNPKEAKKMLSELRRLRLIQEILMNCLVWDPKGQLKKDMVPSEVWDLIE
;
A
#
# COMPACT_ATOMS: atom_id res chain seq x y z
N MET A 1 -53.07 9.12 -9.04
CA MET A 1 -52.58 8.39 -7.86
C MET A 1 -52.56 6.92 -8.23
N ASP A 2 -51.47 6.18 -8.24
CA ASP A 2 -50.06 6.47 -8.01
C ASP A 2 -49.30 5.16 -8.30
N LYS A 3 -48.02 5.30 -8.63
CA LYS A 3 -46.96 4.28 -8.63
C LYS A 3 -46.75 3.46 -9.91
N GLU A 4 -46.06 4.12 -10.83
CA GLU A 4 -44.86 3.54 -11.45
C GLU A 4 -44.06 2.73 -10.43
N LYS A 5 -43.79 1.47 -10.77
CA LYS A 5 -42.87 0.61 -10.04
C LYS A 5 -41.78 0.17 -11.02
N ASP A 6 -40.99 1.15 -11.43
CA ASP A 6 -39.76 0.90 -12.17
C ASP A 6 -38.62 0.78 -11.16
N SER A 7 -38.32 -0.46 -10.78
CA SER A 7 -37.16 -0.79 -9.94
C SER A 7 -36.52 -2.06 -10.47
N SER A 8 -36.12 -2.03 -11.73
CA SER A 8 -35.09 -2.91 -12.28
C SER A 8 -33.90 -2.06 -12.67
N SER A 9 -33.20 -1.50 -11.68
CA SER A 9 -31.81 -1.11 -11.86
C SER A 9 -30.98 -2.39 -11.90
N GLU A 10 -30.75 -2.81 -13.13
CA GLU A 10 -29.80 -3.84 -13.53
C GLU A 10 -28.49 -3.65 -12.76
N LYS A 11 -28.10 -4.70 -12.01
CA LYS A 11 -26.78 -4.80 -11.42
C LYS A 11 -25.77 -4.94 -12.56
N GLY A 12 -25.18 -3.82 -12.97
CA GLY A 12 -24.00 -3.80 -13.81
C GLY A 12 -22.85 -4.54 -13.13
N ASP A 13 -22.30 -5.50 -13.87
CA ASP A 13 -21.18 -6.39 -13.56
C ASP A 13 -19.82 -5.64 -13.52
N GLY A 14 -19.74 -4.57 -12.73
CA GLY A 14 -18.55 -3.69 -12.75
C GLY A 14 -18.47 -2.63 -11.64
N GLY A 15 -19.12 -2.83 -10.50
CA GLY A 15 -19.09 -1.87 -9.39
C GLY A 15 -18.10 -2.28 -8.29
N PHE A 16 -16.92 -1.65 -8.24
CA PHE A 16 -16.06 -1.72 -7.05
C PHE A 16 -16.85 -1.23 -5.83
N SER A 17 -16.75 -1.95 -4.71
CA SER A 17 -17.39 -1.49 -3.48
C SER A 17 -16.71 -0.21 -2.98
N GLU A 18 -17.46 0.71 -2.36
CA GLU A 18 -16.92 1.97 -1.80
C GLU A 18 -15.70 1.74 -0.90
N LYS A 19 -15.70 0.63 -0.15
CA LYS A 19 -14.60 0.22 0.73
C LYS A 19 -13.35 -0.28 0.00
N GLU A 20 -13.49 -0.79 -1.23
CA GLU A 20 -12.35 -1.11 -2.09
C GLU A 20 -11.77 0.16 -2.72
N LEU A 21 -12.63 1.12 -3.10
CA LEU A 21 -12.20 2.43 -3.56
C LEU A 21 -11.37 3.16 -2.49
N ASP A 22 -11.80 3.14 -1.23
CA ASP A 22 -11.05 3.74 -0.12
C ASP A 22 -9.65 3.14 0.06
N LEU A 23 -9.55 1.80 -0.02
CA LEU A 23 -8.26 1.11 0.10
C LEU A 23 -7.34 1.44 -1.08
N ASP A 24 -7.87 1.46 -2.30
CA ASP A 24 -7.09 1.79 -3.50
C ASP A 24 -6.62 3.26 -3.48
N ILE A 25 -7.42 4.17 -2.92
CA ILE A 25 -7.03 5.57 -2.70
C ILE A 25 -5.81 5.64 -1.77
N GLU A 26 -5.82 4.94 -0.64
CA GLU A 26 -4.68 4.94 0.30
C GLU A 26 -3.43 4.31 -0.33
N ILE A 27 -3.59 3.24 -1.09
CA ILE A 27 -2.47 2.61 -1.81
C ILE A 27 -1.87 3.61 -2.81
N ARG A 28 -2.70 4.33 -3.57
CA ARG A 28 -2.24 5.37 -4.51
C ARG A 28 -1.59 6.56 -3.80
N ALA A 29 -2.13 6.96 -2.65
CA ALA A 29 -1.57 8.01 -1.81
C ALA A 29 -0.22 7.63 -1.20
N GLY A 30 0.09 6.33 -1.12
CA GLY A 30 1.33 5.82 -0.53
C GLY A 30 1.26 5.65 0.98
N GLU A 31 0.05 5.58 1.54
CA GLU A 31 -0.23 5.52 2.97
C GLU A 31 -0.17 4.07 3.51
N TRP A 32 0.98 3.42 3.29
CA TRP A 32 1.17 1.99 3.59
C TRP A 32 0.94 1.64 5.07
N GLN A 33 1.19 2.57 5.99
CA GLN A 33 0.97 2.40 7.44
C GLN A 33 -0.53 2.32 7.80
N ASN A 34 -1.40 2.89 6.97
CA ASN A 34 -2.83 2.93 7.22
C ASN A 34 -3.57 1.69 6.71
N LEU A 35 -2.95 0.89 5.83
CA LEU A 35 -3.63 -0.21 5.14
C LEU A 35 -4.28 -1.22 6.10
N LYS A 36 -3.64 -1.49 7.25
CA LYS A 36 -4.18 -2.41 8.27
C LYS A 36 -5.51 -1.93 8.89
N LYS A 37 -5.86 -0.65 8.78
CA LYS A 37 -7.12 -0.09 9.28
C LYS A 37 -8.32 -0.52 8.41
N PHE A 38 -8.08 -0.95 7.18
CA PHE A 38 -9.13 -1.31 6.22
C PHE A 38 -9.51 -2.78 6.34
N LYS A 39 -10.81 -3.05 6.58
CA LYS A 39 -11.32 -4.44 6.65
C LYS A 39 -11.06 -5.22 5.35
N THR A 40 -11.14 -4.55 4.20
CA THR A 40 -10.84 -5.16 2.89
C THR A 40 -9.40 -5.63 2.82
N TYR A 41 -8.45 -4.84 3.33
CA TYR A 41 -7.04 -5.23 3.40
C TYR A 41 -6.83 -6.40 4.37
N GLN A 42 -7.43 -6.37 5.55
CA GLN A 42 -7.33 -7.44 6.55
C GLN A 42 -7.81 -8.81 6.02
N LYS A 43 -8.81 -8.81 5.13
CA LYS A 43 -9.36 -10.01 4.48
C LYS A 43 -8.51 -10.54 3.33
N ARG A 44 -7.51 -9.79 2.84
CA ARG A 44 -6.63 -10.27 1.77
C ARG A 44 -5.77 -11.44 2.27
N SER A 45 -5.38 -12.31 1.34
CA SER A 45 -4.31 -13.27 1.58
C SER A 45 -3.02 -12.55 1.99
N ARG A 46 -2.09 -13.24 2.65
CA ARG A 46 -0.77 -12.70 2.98
C ARG A 46 -0.07 -12.14 1.74
N GLN A 47 -0.06 -12.89 0.64
CA GLN A 47 0.43 -12.40 -0.66
C GLN A 47 -0.28 -11.12 -1.11
N GLY A 48 -1.60 -11.03 -1.00
CA GLY A 48 -2.36 -9.83 -1.34
C GLY A 48 -2.03 -8.62 -0.47
N LYS A 49 -1.73 -8.84 0.82
CA LYS A 49 -1.24 -7.82 1.76
C LYS A 49 0.18 -7.36 1.40
N ILE A 50 1.07 -8.29 1.06
CA ILE A 50 2.44 -7.99 0.59
C ILE A 50 2.38 -7.11 -0.67
N ILE A 51 1.56 -7.49 -1.67
CA ILE A 51 1.41 -6.73 -2.93
C ILE A 51 0.90 -5.31 -2.66
N ALA A 52 -0.17 -5.16 -1.88
CA ALA A 52 -0.74 -3.85 -1.57
C ALA A 52 0.25 -2.95 -0.81
N THR A 53 0.96 -3.51 0.17
CA THR A 53 1.99 -2.77 0.91
C THR A 53 3.14 -2.37 0.01
N TYR A 54 3.61 -3.27 -0.86
CA TYR A 54 4.67 -2.98 -1.82
C TYR A 54 4.27 -1.83 -2.77
N GLN A 55 3.04 -1.85 -3.28
CA GLN A 55 2.50 -0.79 -4.14
C GLN A 55 2.47 0.56 -3.40
N ALA A 56 1.93 0.59 -2.18
CA ALA A 56 1.85 1.82 -1.38
C ALA A 56 3.24 2.38 -1.03
N VAL A 57 4.19 1.53 -0.60
CA VAL A 57 5.58 1.94 -0.35
C VAL A 57 6.25 2.47 -1.62
N SER A 58 6.02 1.83 -2.77
CA SER A 58 6.55 2.27 -4.06
C SER A 58 6.00 3.63 -4.48
N ASN A 59 4.70 3.87 -4.28
CA ASN A 59 4.07 5.16 -4.54
C ASN A 59 4.65 6.25 -3.64
N ARG A 60 4.84 5.97 -2.35
CA ARG A 60 5.47 6.89 -1.40
C ARG A 60 6.92 7.21 -1.79
N LEU A 61 7.69 6.21 -2.18
CA LEU A 61 9.06 6.40 -2.68
C LEU A 61 9.09 7.34 -3.89
N ASN A 62 8.22 7.12 -4.88
CA ASN A 62 8.16 7.96 -6.08
C ASN A 62 7.86 9.43 -5.73
N GLN A 63 6.91 9.67 -4.82
CA GLN A 63 6.59 11.01 -4.33
C GLN A 63 7.79 11.67 -3.63
N LEU A 64 8.45 10.94 -2.72
CA LEU A 64 9.58 11.46 -1.96
C LEU A 64 10.81 11.71 -2.83
N VAL A 65 11.06 10.90 -3.86
CA VAL A 65 12.16 11.13 -4.81
C VAL A 65 11.93 12.44 -5.57
N ALA A 66 10.71 12.67 -6.05
CA ALA A 66 10.36 13.91 -6.74
C ALA A 66 10.52 15.14 -5.83
N LEU A 67 10.16 15.03 -4.55
CA LEU A 67 10.36 16.10 -3.56
C LEU A 67 11.84 16.31 -3.21
N TYR A 68 12.60 15.23 -3.08
CA TYR A 68 14.02 15.27 -2.73
C TYR A 68 14.81 16.12 -3.74
N TYR A 69 14.61 15.87 -5.04
CA TYR A 69 15.27 16.66 -6.08
C TYR A 69 14.94 18.16 -6.03
N LYS A 70 13.76 18.55 -5.52
CA LYS A 70 13.42 19.96 -5.31
C LYS A 70 14.15 20.58 -4.12
N PHE A 71 14.49 19.79 -3.09
CA PHE A 71 15.15 20.29 -1.88
C PHE A 71 16.67 20.33 -1.97
N VAL A 72 17.29 19.53 -2.83
CA VAL A 72 18.77 19.46 -2.93
C VAL A 72 19.41 20.82 -3.23
N SER A 73 18.75 21.68 -4.02
CA SER A 73 19.27 23.01 -4.37
C SER A 73 18.93 24.12 -3.37
N GLY A 74 17.85 23.96 -2.58
CA GLY A 74 17.31 25.05 -1.74
C GLY A 74 17.28 24.79 -0.24
N ASN A 75 17.35 23.53 0.21
CA ASN A 75 17.27 23.18 1.63
C ASN A 75 18.00 21.85 1.96
N PRO A 76 19.35 21.89 2.11
CA PRO A 76 20.15 20.69 2.32
C PRO A 76 19.83 19.90 3.60
N LYS A 77 19.36 20.58 4.65
CA LYS A 77 19.00 19.93 5.93
C LYS A 77 17.75 19.06 5.77
N GLU A 78 16.72 19.58 5.10
CA GLU A 78 15.53 18.80 4.78
C GLU A 78 15.82 17.71 3.75
N ALA A 79 16.69 17.97 2.77
CA ALA A 79 17.15 16.95 1.84
C ALA A 79 17.83 15.77 2.57
N LYS A 80 18.65 16.02 3.60
CA LYS A 80 19.29 14.95 4.38
C LYS A 80 18.29 14.09 5.15
N LYS A 81 17.28 14.70 5.79
CA LYS A 81 16.22 13.94 6.47
C LYS A 81 15.43 13.10 5.49
N MET A 82 15.05 13.69 4.35
CA MET A 82 14.31 12.99 3.29
C MET A 82 15.10 11.83 2.70
N LEU A 83 16.42 11.97 2.54
CA LEU A 83 17.30 10.89 2.08
C LEU A 83 17.30 9.70 3.06
N SER A 84 17.24 9.95 4.37
CA SER A 84 17.13 8.89 5.37
C SER A 84 15.82 8.12 5.23
N GLU A 85 14.71 8.83 5.03
CA GLU A 85 13.40 8.21 4.82
C GLU A 85 13.35 7.41 3.51
N LEU A 86 13.91 7.95 2.42
CA LEU A 86 14.02 7.24 1.15
C LEU A 86 14.78 5.92 1.29
N ARG A 87 15.89 5.90 2.04
CA ARG A 87 16.68 4.68 2.29
C ARG A 87 15.88 3.65 3.09
N ARG A 88 15.19 4.09 4.15
CA ARG A 88 14.31 3.25 4.96
C ARG A 88 13.21 2.62 4.12
N LEU A 89 12.50 3.40 3.31
CA LEU A 89 11.42 2.90 2.47
C LEU A 89 11.94 1.96 1.36
N ARG A 90 13.13 2.21 0.80
CA ARG A 90 13.75 1.26 -0.14
C ARG A 90 14.06 -0.09 0.50
N LEU A 91 14.57 -0.09 1.74
CA LEU A 91 14.80 -1.33 2.47
C LEU A 91 13.49 -2.10 2.68
N ILE A 92 12.42 -1.41 3.09
CA ILE A 92 11.08 -2.02 3.23
C ILE A 92 10.59 -2.59 1.89
N GLN A 93 10.75 -1.85 0.79
CA GLN A 93 10.37 -2.29 -0.55
C GLN A 93 11.11 -3.58 -0.96
N GLU A 94 12.42 -3.66 -0.70
CA GLU A 94 13.24 -4.83 -0.99
C GLU A 94 12.82 -6.05 -0.16
N ILE A 95 12.56 -5.85 1.14
CA ILE A 95 12.05 -6.92 2.01
C ILE A 95 10.71 -7.45 1.49
N LEU A 96 9.78 -6.56 1.13
CA LEU A 96 8.48 -6.95 0.57
C LEU A 96 8.63 -7.72 -0.75
N MET A 97 9.59 -7.34 -1.60
CA MET A 97 9.90 -8.09 -2.82
C MET A 97 10.39 -9.51 -2.50
N ASN A 98 11.26 -9.66 -1.50
CA ASN A 98 11.71 -10.98 -1.04
C ASN A 98 10.56 -11.80 -0.44
N CYS A 99 9.64 -11.16 0.30
CA CYS A 99 8.43 -11.82 0.78
C CYS A 99 7.58 -12.40 -0.36
N LEU A 100 7.46 -11.71 -1.50
CA LEU A 100 6.74 -12.24 -2.68
C LEU A 100 7.38 -13.51 -3.27
N VAL A 101 8.67 -13.73 -3.02
CA VAL A 101 9.38 -14.94 -3.46
C VAL A 101 9.26 -16.07 -2.44
N TRP A 102 9.31 -15.75 -1.14
CA TRP A 102 9.30 -16.73 -0.06
C TRP A 102 7.89 -17.21 0.31
N ASP A 103 6.88 -16.34 0.24
CA ASP A 103 5.51 -16.65 0.65
C ASP A 103 4.89 -17.79 -0.18
N PRO A 104 4.95 -17.79 -1.53
CA PRO A 104 4.38 -18.87 -2.32
C PRO A 104 5.06 -20.23 -2.11
N LYS A 105 6.29 -20.22 -1.58
CA LYS A 105 7.06 -21.43 -1.25
C LYS A 105 6.82 -21.93 0.18
N GLY A 106 5.99 -21.22 0.97
CA GLY A 106 5.80 -21.50 2.40
C GLY A 106 7.06 -21.25 3.24
N GLN A 107 8.01 -20.45 2.73
CA GLN A 107 9.31 -20.22 3.37
C GLN A 107 9.35 -18.93 4.19
N LEU A 108 8.35 -18.05 4.05
CA LEU A 108 8.30 -16.78 4.76
C LEU A 108 7.99 -16.99 6.24
N LYS A 109 8.97 -16.68 7.11
CA LYS A 109 8.86 -16.77 8.57
C LYS A 109 9.00 -15.40 9.24
N LYS A 110 8.43 -15.27 10.44
CA LYS A 110 8.39 -14.02 11.22
C LYS A 110 9.77 -13.45 11.55
N ASP A 111 10.74 -14.32 11.82
CA ASP A 111 12.11 -13.97 12.18
C ASP A 111 12.97 -13.52 10.98
N MET A 112 12.51 -13.73 9.75
CA MET A 112 13.24 -13.36 8.54
C MET A 112 13.06 -11.89 8.14
N VAL A 113 12.08 -11.19 8.70
CA VAL A 113 11.75 -9.81 8.34
C VAL A 113 11.59 -8.94 9.58
N PRO A 114 11.87 -7.63 9.49
CA PRO A 114 11.63 -6.71 10.59
C PRO A 114 10.17 -6.75 11.05
N SER A 115 9.95 -6.57 12.36
CA SER A 115 8.62 -6.58 12.95
C SER A 115 7.68 -5.58 12.27
N GLU A 116 8.19 -4.42 11.88
CA GLU A 116 7.38 -3.41 11.17
C GLU A 116 6.81 -3.92 9.84
N VAL A 117 7.53 -4.80 9.13
CA VAL A 117 7.06 -5.39 7.87
C VAL A 117 6.16 -6.58 8.15
N TRP A 118 6.56 -7.43 9.10
CA TRP A 118 5.76 -8.58 9.51
C TRP A 118 4.36 -8.17 9.95
N ASP A 119 4.29 -7.12 10.78
CA ASP A 119 3.04 -6.60 11.25
C ASP A 119 2.19 -6.20 10.05
N LEU A 120 2.66 -5.48 9.04
CA LEU A 120 1.81 -5.09 7.90
C LEU A 120 1.15 -6.27 7.17
N ILE A 121 1.82 -7.42 7.08
CA ILE A 121 1.41 -8.54 6.24
C ILE A 121 0.67 -9.65 6.97
N GLU A 122 0.64 -9.61 8.31
CA GLU A 122 -0.18 -10.45 9.20
C GLU A 122 -1.36 -9.68 9.80
#